data_AF-A0A366K2U1-F1
#
_entry.id   AF-A0A366K2U1-F1
#
_cell.length_a   1.000
_cell.length_b   1.000
_cell.length_c   1.000
_cell.angle_alpha   90.00
_cell.angle_beta   90.00
_cell.angle_gamma   90.00
#
_symmetry.space_group_name_H-M   'P 1'
#
loop_
_entity.id
_entity.type
_entity.pdbx_description
1 polymer ?
#
loop_
_entity_poly.entity_id
_entity_poly.type
_entity_poly.pdbx_seq_one_letter_code
_entity_poly.pdbx_strand_id
1 'polypeptide(L)'
;MGNKCDNLSLYIINELTNHDKKQFEDHLLKCAKCQQELKSIQETWQMLSYDVEETEVPESLKSQVMDFVFEENKFLKHEEKIEAEPISFKERILSVAKRHFSPISTAVTAILIICLIGFYWNSLQLKDTIKSLENKAADPTQIVTTYSLTGQSLAASATGSAYLLQEGTETSLVIALNNMPITKGNEVYQVWLLKNGNRQSAGTLIPDQNGSGLITYRLPPEYSFEDIGITLEPNPFNTQPQGQKVLGT
;
A
#
# COMPACT_ATOMS: atom_id res chain seq x y z
N MET A 1 24.74 16.26 22.23
CA MET A 1 24.09 15.39 21.22
C MET A 1 23.71 16.29 20.06
N GLY A 2 24.50 16.24 18.98
CA GLY A 2 24.31 17.13 17.82
C GLY A 2 22.94 16.92 17.19
N ASN A 3 22.35 17.99 16.68
CA ASN A 3 21.04 17.99 16.07
C ASN A 3 21.12 17.18 14.76
N LYS A 4 20.72 15.90 14.79
CA LYS A 4 20.88 14.98 13.65
C LYS A 4 20.15 15.44 12.38
N CYS A 5 19.27 16.44 12.50
CA CYS A 5 18.60 17.09 11.38
C CYS A 5 19.58 17.87 10.47
N ASP A 6 20.70 18.36 11.01
CA ASP A 6 21.67 19.17 10.26
C ASP A 6 22.39 18.36 9.16
N ASN A 7 22.33 17.03 9.26
CA ASN A 7 22.93 16.12 8.28
C ASN A 7 22.08 15.95 7.00
N LEU A 8 20.88 16.55 6.92
CA LEU A 8 20.03 16.43 5.73
C LEU A 8 20.73 16.94 4.46
N SER A 9 21.34 18.12 4.53
CA SER A 9 22.06 18.71 3.40
C SER A 9 23.22 17.83 2.95
N LEU A 10 24.01 17.31 3.90
CA LEU A 10 25.14 16.42 3.65
C LEU A 10 24.69 15.06 3.09
N TYR A 11 23.54 14.56 3.53
CA TYR A 11 22.95 13.32 3.02
C TYR A 11 22.55 13.47 1.54
N ILE A 12 21.92 14.58 1.18
CA ILE A 12 21.44 14.84 -0.19
C ILE A 12 22.60 14.93 -1.19
N ILE A 13 23.68 15.60 -0.80
CA ILE A 13 24.89 15.71 -1.65
C ILE A 13 25.81 14.47 -1.53
N ASN A 14 25.41 13.45 -0.76
CA ASN A 14 26.15 12.22 -0.52
C ASN A 14 27.58 12.43 0.04
N GLU A 15 27.77 13.45 0.88
CA GLU A 15 29.03 13.80 1.56
C GLU A 15 29.11 13.28 3.00
N LEU A 16 28.17 12.41 3.40
CA LEU A 16 28.23 11.74 4.70
C LEU A 16 29.15 10.51 4.65
N THR A 17 29.90 10.29 5.73
CA THR A 17 30.61 9.01 5.91
C THR A 17 29.62 7.85 6.00
N ASN A 18 30.03 6.63 5.66
CA ASN A 18 29.17 5.45 5.75
C ASN A 18 28.54 5.25 7.13
N HIS A 19 29.27 5.58 8.19
CA HIS A 19 28.78 5.51 9.56
C HIS A 19 27.69 6.56 9.82
N ASP A 20 27.92 7.81 9.43
CA ASP A 20 26.98 8.91 9.70
C ASP A 20 25.74 8.83 8.82
N LYS A 21 25.88 8.31 7.59
CA LYS A 21 24.77 7.99 6.70
C LYS A 21 23.81 7.00 7.35
N LYS A 22 24.32 5.88 7.88
CA LYS A 22 23.49 4.89 8.58
C LYS A 22 22.77 5.48 9.80
N GLN A 23 23.47 6.32 10.57
CA GLN A 23 22.85 7.00 11.71
C GLN A 23 21.77 8.01 11.30
N PHE A 24 21.93 8.65 10.15
CA PHE A 24 20.94 9.58 9.60
C PHE A 24 19.73 8.84 9.03
N GLU A 25 19.92 7.69 8.38
CA GLU A 25 18.82 6.82 7.92
C GLU A 25 17.97 6.32 9.09
N ASP A 26 18.60 5.90 10.20
CA ASP A 26 17.90 5.54 11.44
C ASP A 26 17.08 6.72 12.02
N HIS A 27 17.58 7.95 11.84
CA HIS A 27 16.88 9.17 12.25
C HIS A 27 15.72 9.50 11.31
N LEU A 28 15.90 9.32 10.00
CA LEU A 28 14.89 9.56 8.97
C LEU A 28 13.65 8.71 9.19
N LEU A 29 13.81 7.47 9.68
CA LEU A 29 12.68 6.59 10.02
C LEU A 29 11.78 7.14 11.16
N LYS A 30 12.28 8.06 11.98
CA LYS A 30 11.61 8.55 13.20
C LYS A 30 11.27 10.04 13.17
N CYS A 31 11.79 10.81 12.21
CA CYS A 31 11.63 12.26 12.16
C CYS A 31 10.78 12.72 10.98
N ALA A 32 9.52 13.09 11.25
CA ALA A 32 8.58 13.59 10.23
C ALA A 32 9.07 14.88 9.54
N LYS A 33 9.78 15.76 10.26
CA LYS A 33 10.34 16.99 9.69
C LYS A 33 11.37 16.70 8.59
N CYS A 34 12.35 15.84 8.89
CA CYS A 34 13.39 15.45 7.93
C CYS A 34 12.80 14.68 6.73
N GLN A 35 11.76 13.87 6.95
CA GLN A 35 11.04 13.19 5.86
C GLN A 35 10.36 14.20 4.93
N GLN A 36 9.68 15.20 5.49
CA GLN A 36 8.99 16.23 4.72
C GLN A 36 9.96 17.12 3.95
N GLU A 37 11.06 17.55 4.58
CA GLU A 37 12.09 18.36 3.92
C GLU A 37 12.77 17.59 2.78
N LEU A 38 13.12 16.32 2.99
CA LEU A 38 13.68 15.48 1.93
C LEU A 38 12.72 15.35 0.73
N LYS A 39 11.43 15.10 0.99
CA LYS A 39 10.41 15.00 -0.04
C LYS A 39 10.26 16.30 -0.84
N SER A 40 10.21 17.45 -0.16
CA SER A 40 10.11 18.75 -0.81
C SER A 40 11.31 19.06 -1.72
N ILE A 41 12.52 18.68 -1.30
CA ILE A 41 13.73 18.84 -2.10
C ILE A 41 13.69 17.92 -3.33
N GLN A 42 13.27 16.66 -3.17
CA GLN A 42 13.12 15.71 -4.29
C GLN A 42 12.11 16.20 -5.33
N GLU A 43 10.97 16.74 -4.90
CA GLU A 43 9.96 17.33 -5.78
C GLU A 43 10.53 18.53 -6.58
N THR A 44 11.35 19.36 -5.93
CA THR A 44 12.03 20.49 -6.59
C THR A 44 13.05 20.02 -7.63
N TRP A 45 13.82 18.97 -7.31
CA TRP A 45 14.79 18.36 -8.24
C TRP A 45 14.14 17.78 -9.50
N GLN A 46 12.96 17.18 -9.38
CA GLN A 46 12.20 16.68 -10.53
C GLN A 46 11.80 17.80 -11.49
N MET A 47 11.54 19.00 -10.99
CA MET A 47 11.25 20.16 -11.85
C MET A 47 12.48 20.59 -12.65
N LEU A 48 13.67 20.53 -12.04
CA LEU A 48 14.94 20.90 -12.69
C LEU A 48 15.31 19.95 -13.84
N SER A 49 14.93 18.67 -13.77
CA SER A 49 15.23 17.71 -14.84
C SER A 49 14.59 18.03 -16.19
N TYR A 50 13.53 18.86 -16.22
CA TYR A 50 12.87 19.26 -17.47
C TYR A 50 13.64 20.32 -18.26
N ASP A 51 14.57 21.05 -17.62
CA ASP A 51 15.40 22.09 -18.23
C ASP A 51 16.79 21.59 -18.67
N VAL A 52 17.04 20.27 -18.56
CA VAL A 52 18.32 19.68 -18.99
C VAL A 52 18.26 19.36 -20.49
N GLU A 53 19.24 19.84 -21.24
CA GLU A 53 19.40 19.51 -22.65
C GLU A 53 19.78 18.02 -22.81
N GLU A 54 19.01 17.29 -23.61
CA GLU A 54 19.25 15.86 -23.84
C GLU A 54 20.55 15.68 -24.62
N THR A 55 21.49 14.93 -24.05
CA THR A 55 22.76 14.60 -24.69
C THR A 55 22.75 13.14 -25.12
N GLU A 56 23.24 12.87 -26.34
CA GLU A 56 23.31 11.50 -26.85
C GLU A 56 24.23 10.64 -25.98
N VAL A 57 23.66 9.61 -25.37
CA VAL A 57 24.41 8.65 -24.56
C VAL A 57 25.07 7.59 -25.47
N PRO A 58 26.32 7.19 -25.18
CA PRO A 58 26.96 6.08 -25.89
C PRO A 58 26.10 4.80 -25.85
N GLU A 59 25.88 4.18 -27.02
CA GLU A 59 25.03 2.97 -27.16
C GLU A 59 25.47 1.80 -26.24
N SER A 60 26.76 1.74 -25.91
CA SER A 60 27.33 0.69 -25.06
C SER A 60 26.98 0.83 -23.58
N LEU A 61 26.56 2.01 -23.09
CA LEU A 61 26.30 2.25 -21.67
C LEU A 61 25.15 1.41 -21.13
N LYS A 62 24.09 1.23 -21.94
CA LYS A 62 22.94 0.42 -21.55
C LYS A 62 23.34 -1.04 -21.30
N SER A 63 24.19 -1.61 -22.16
CA SER A 63 24.70 -2.97 -21.98
C SER A 63 25.55 -3.04 -20.72
N GLN A 64 26.52 -2.13 -20.55
CA GLN A 64 27.45 -2.14 -19.41
C GLN A 64 26.74 -2.07 -18.06
N VAL A 65 25.69 -1.23 -17.93
CA VAL A 65 24.91 -1.12 -16.68
C VAL A 65 24.10 -2.38 -16.42
N MET A 66 23.46 -2.94 -17.46
CA MET A 66 22.68 -4.16 -17.32
C MET A 66 23.57 -5.35 -16.96
N ASP A 67 24.72 -5.47 -17.62
CA ASP A 67 25.69 -6.54 -17.38
C ASP A 67 26.23 -6.49 -15.93
N PHE A 68 26.49 -5.30 -15.37
CA PHE A 68 26.93 -5.14 -13.97
C PHE A 68 25.90 -5.68 -12.95
N VAL A 69 24.61 -5.38 -13.13
CA VAL A 69 23.52 -5.85 -12.23
C VAL A 69 23.37 -7.37 -12.27
N PHE A 70 23.59 -7.98 -13.45
CA PHE A 70 23.49 -9.44 -13.60
C PHE A 70 24.78 -10.17 -13.19
N GLU A 71 25.96 -9.53 -13.30
CA GLU A 71 27.23 -10.09 -12.84
C GLU A 71 27.39 -10.05 -11.31
N GLU A 72 26.85 -9.05 -10.61
CA GLU A 72 26.91 -8.97 -9.14
C GLU A 72 26.21 -10.17 -8.47
N ASN A 73 25.16 -10.72 -9.10
CA ASN A 73 24.52 -11.98 -8.69
C ASN A 73 25.39 -13.23 -8.88
N LYS A 74 26.46 -13.12 -9.68
CA LYS A 74 27.39 -14.22 -9.96
C LYS A 74 28.56 -14.25 -8.96
N PHE A 75 28.97 -13.08 -8.44
CA PHE A 75 30.00 -12.99 -7.40
C PHE A 75 29.56 -13.58 -6.05
N LEU A 76 28.26 -13.59 -5.75
CA LEU A 76 27.71 -14.30 -4.57
C LEU A 76 27.74 -15.84 -4.70
N LYS A 77 28.03 -16.38 -5.90
CA LYS A 77 28.12 -17.84 -6.14
C LYS A 77 29.56 -18.37 -6.22
N HIS A 78 30.56 -17.51 -6.11
CA HIS A 78 31.96 -17.91 -6.06
C HIS A 78 32.51 -17.76 -4.65
N GLU A 79 31.89 -18.44 -3.69
CA GLU A 79 32.61 -18.82 -2.47
C GLU A 79 33.64 -19.88 -2.86
N GLU A 80 34.84 -19.36 -3.08
CA GLU A 80 36.12 -20.03 -2.98
C GLU A 80 36.05 -21.08 -1.85
N LYS A 81 36.29 -22.33 -2.21
CA LYS A 81 36.34 -23.47 -1.28
C LYS A 81 37.59 -23.31 -0.40
N ILE A 82 37.49 -22.50 0.64
CA ILE A 82 38.52 -22.37 1.67
C ILE A 82 38.47 -23.64 2.52
N GLU A 83 39.45 -24.53 2.32
CA GLU A 83 39.81 -25.55 3.32
C GLU A 83 40.29 -24.82 4.58
N ALA A 84 39.39 -24.64 5.53
CA ALA A 84 39.71 -24.07 6.83
C ALA A 84 40.29 -25.16 7.75
N GLU A 85 41.58 -25.04 8.10
CA GLU A 85 42.12 -25.69 9.29
C GLU A 85 41.37 -25.18 10.55
N PRO A 86 41.07 -26.03 11.53
CA PRO A 86 40.30 -25.63 12.70
C PRO A 86 41.15 -24.75 13.62
N ILE A 87 41.03 -23.44 13.46
CA ILE A 87 41.56 -22.48 14.44
C ILE A 87 40.78 -22.70 15.75
N SER A 88 41.48 -23.15 16.79
CA SER A 88 40.97 -23.42 18.14
C SER A 88 40.48 -22.14 18.83
N PHE A 89 39.27 -21.71 18.46
CA PHE A 89 38.57 -20.57 19.03
C PHE A 89 38.23 -20.77 20.52
N LYS A 90 38.19 -22.04 20.96
CA LYS A 90 37.87 -22.43 22.34
C LYS A 90 38.92 -21.95 23.34
N GLU A 91 40.21 -22.00 23.00
CA GLU A 91 41.28 -21.62 23.92
C GLU A 91 41.40 -20.10 24.10
N ARG A 92 41.10 -19.35 23.05
CA ARG A 92 41.16 -17.88 23.08
C ARG A 92 40.03 -17.27 23.92
N ILE A 93 38.83 -17.85 23.90
CA ILE A 93 37.69 -17.42 24.71
C ILE A 93 37.90 -17.73 26.20
N LEU A 94 38.45 -18.90 26.53
CA LEU A 94 38.71 -19.33 27.92
C LEU A 94 39.75 -18.45 28.64
N SER A 95 40.71 -17.90 27.90
CA SER A 95 41.76 -17.03 28.46
C SER A 95 41.26 -15.62 28.83
N VAL A 96 40.29 -15.10 28.09
CA VAL A 96 39.69 -13.77 28.35
C VAL A 96 38.67 -13.85 29.48
N ALA A 97 37.95 -14.98 29.61
CA ALA A 97 36.97 -15.22 30.68
C ALA A 97 37.59 -15.36 32.09
N LYS A 98 38.88 -15.70 32.22
CA LYS A 98 39.51 -15.81 33.55
C LYS A 98 40.04 -14.50 34.13
N ARG A 99 40.19 -13.45 33.31
CA ARG A 99 40.88 -12.22 33.74
C ARG A 99 39.94 -11.13 34.31
N HIS A 100 38.62 -11.28 34.16
CA HIS A 100 37.66 -10.22 34.51
C HIS A 100 36.42 -10.63 35.31
N PHE A 101 36.29 -11.88 35.79
CA PHE A 101 35.01 -12.34 36.35
C PHE A 101 34.97 -12.46 37.87
N SER A 102 34.29 -11.50 38.51
CA SER A 102 33.57 -11.76 39.76
C SER A 102 32.29 -12.58 39.44
N PRO A 103 31.82 -13.45 40.36
CA PRO A 103 30.70 -14.37 40.11
C PRO A 103 29.35 -13.67 39.87
N ILE A 104 29.27 -12.36 40.10
CA ILE A 104 28.05 -11.56 39.94
C ILE A 104 27.90 -11.09 38.48
N SER A 105 29.01 -10.86 37.76
CA SER A 105 28.98 -10.35 36.38
C SER A 105 28.63 -11.44 35.36
N THR A 106 28.94 -12.71 35.64
CA THR A 106 28.57 -13.87 34.80
C THR A 106 27.06 -14.11 34.79
N ALA A 107 26.37 -13.93 35.91
CA ALA A 107 24.94 -14.21 36.00
C ALA A 107 24.10 -13.20 35.22
N VAL A 108 24.46 -11.90 35.30
CA VAL A 108 23.73 -10.83 34.60
C VAL A 108 23.87 -10.95 33.08
N THR A 109 25.07 -11.29 32.60
CA THR A 109 25.33 -11.45 31.16
C THR A 109 24.62 -12.68 30.58
N ALA A 110 24.56 -13.79 31.31
CA ALA A 110 23.82 -14.98 30.89
C ALA A 110 22.30 -14.72 30.76
N ILE A 111 21.71 -14.02 31.73
CA ILE A 111 20.28 -13.64 31.68
C ILE A 111 19.99 -12.75 30.48
N LEU A 112 20.85 -11.75 30.23
CA LEU A 112 20.68 -10.81 29.13
C LEU A 112 20.74 -11.52 27.76
N ILE A 113 21.66 -12.49 27.60
CA ILE A 113 21.75 -13.31 26.39
C ILE A 113 20.48 -14.16 26.19
N ILE A 114 19.96 -14.79 27.26
CA ILE A 114 18.72 -15.57 27.19
C ILE A 114 17.52 -14.68 26.82
N CYS A 115 17.42 -13.48 27.38
CA CYS A 115 16.38 -12.51 27.02
C CYS A 115 16.47 -12.07 25.56
N LEU A 116 17.68 -11.80 25.05
CA LEU A 116 17.89 -11.42 23.65
C LEU A 116 17.52 -12.55 22.69
N ILE A 117 17.84 -13.80 23.05
CA ILE A 117 17.44 -14.98 22.26
C ILE A 117 15.91 -15.12 22.28
N GLY A 118 15.27 -15.04 23.45
CA GLY A 118 13.81 -15.08 23.55
C GLY A 118 13.12 -13.97 22.76
N PHE A 119 13.67 -12.75 22.80
CA PHE A 119 13.18 -11.61 22.03
C PHE A 119 13.36 -11.80 20.52
N TYR A 120 14.50 -12.35 20.09
CA TYR A 120 14.77 -12.69 18.69
C TYR A 120 13.78 -13.73 18.17
N TRP A 121 13.46 -14.75 18.97
CA TRP A 121 12.51 -15.80 18.59
C TRP A 121 11.07 -15.27 18.55
N ASN A 122 10.68 -14.37 19.46
CA ASN A 122 9.39 -13.70 19.44
C ASN A 122 9.22 -12.80 18.20
N SER A 123 10.28 -12.07 17.83
CA SER A 123 10.31 -11.22 16.63
C SER A 123 10.12 -12.02 15.34
N LEU A 124 10.62 -13.26 15.28
CA LEU A 124 10.44 -14.14 14.12
C LEU A 124 8.97 -14.59 13.96
N GLN A 125 8.29 -15.01 15.04
CA GLN A 125 6.86 -15.38 14.95
C GLN A 125 5.96 -14.22 14.52
N LEU A 126 6.34 -12.98 14.86
CA LEU A 126 5.56 -11.80 14.48
C LEU A 126 5.60 -11.56 12.96
N LYS A 127 6.72 -11.88 12.29
CA LYS A 127 6.86 -11.73 10.83
C LYS A 127 5.99 -12.71 10.05
N ASP A 128 5.81 -13.93 10.54
CA ASP A 128 4.97 -14.93 9.87
C ASP A 128 3.47 -14.59 9.98
N THR A 129 3.07 -13.96 11.09
CA THR A 129 1.70 -13.45 11.27
C THR A 129 1.40 -12.29 10.32
N ILE A 130 2.35 -11.36 10.13
CA ILE A 130 2.19 -10.25 9.18
C ILE A 130 2.14 -10.77 7.74
N LYS A 131 3.05 -11.66 7.34
CA LYS A 131 3.06 -12.25 6.00
C LYS A 131 1.78 -13.02 5.66
N SER A 132 1.17 -13.70 6.62
CA SER A 132 -0.07 -14.44 6.39
C SER A 132 -1.31 -13.55 6.31
N LEU A 133 -1.31 -12.39 6.99
CA LEU A 133 -2.34 -11.36 6.83
C LEU A 133 -2.19 -10.63 5.49
N GLU A 134 -0.97 -10.29 5.11
CA GLU A 134 -0.65 -9.69 3.81
C GLU A 134 -1.05 -10.62 2.67
N ASN A 135 -0.72 -11.92 2.75
CA ASN A 135 -1.14 -12.90 1.74
C ASN A 135 -2.65 -13.17 1.70
N LYS A 136 -3.40 -12.93 2.79
CA LYS A 136 -4.87 -12.99 2.78
C LYS A 136 -5.52 -11.75 2.17
N ALA A 137 -4.86 -10.59 2.27
CA ALA A 137 -5.27 -9.34 1.62
C ALA A 137 -4.69 -9.20 0.20
N ALA A 138 -3.83 -10.13 -0.23
CA ALA A 138 -3.18 -10.16 -1.53
C ALA A 138 -3.90 -11.03 -2.55
N ASP A 139 -5.20 -11.32 -2.37
CA ASP A 139 -6.02 -11.67 -3.52
C ASP A 139 -6.27 -10.33 -4.24
N PRO A 140 -5.61 -10.07 -5.38
CA PRO A 140 -5.65 -8.74 -5.99
C PRO A 140 -7.10 -8.41 -6.30
N THR A 141 -7.62 -7.28 -5.82
CA THR A 141 -8.97 -6.84 -6.16
C THR A 141 -9.05 -6.67 -7.67
N GLN A 142 -9.78 -7.57 -8.34
CA GLN A 142 -9.94 -7.55 -9.79
C GLN A 142 -11.23 -6.83 -10.16
N ILE A 143 -11.15 -5.92 -11.13
CA ILE A 143 -12.34 -5.35 -11.76
C ILE A 143 -12.85 -6.39 -12.76
N VAL A 144 -13.95 -7.06 -12.44
CA VAL A 144 -14.56 -8.12 -13.27
C VAL A 144 -15.37 -7.51 -14.40
N THR A 145 -16.19 -6.51 -14.08
CA THR A 145 -17.11 -5.87 -15.03
C THR A 145 -17.22 -4.38 -14.73
N THR A 146 -17.36 -3.57 -15.78
CA THR A 146 -17.67 -2.15 -15.68
C THR A 146 -18.97 -1.85 -16.42
N TYR A 147 -19.84 -1.05 -15.81
CA TYR A 147 -21.06 -0.56 -16.41
C TYR A 147 -21.04 0.96 -16.47
N SER A 148 -21.51 1.53 -17.59
CA SER A 148 -21.74 2.96 -17.72
C SER A 148 -23.20 3.26 -17.46
N LEU A 149 -23.47 4.21 -16.57
CA LEU A 149 -24.82 4.65 -16.23
C LEU A 149 -25.08 6.00 -16.86
N THR A 150 -26.15 6.10 -17.64
CA THR A 150 -26.52 7.35 -18.31
C THR A 150 -27.80 7.93 -17.73
N GLY A 151 -27.74 9.24 -17.50
CA GLY A 151 -28.86 10.05 -17.06
C GLY A 151 -29.98 10.16 -18.08
N GLN A 152 -31.22 10.14 -17.60
CA GLN A 152 -32.42 10.29 -18.41
C GLN A 152 -33.39 11.26 -17.75
N SER A 153 -34.22 11.92 -18.57
CA SER A 153 -35.32 12.79 -18.11
C SER A 153 -34.83 13.86 -17.11
N LEU A 154 -35.26 13.79 -15.85
CA LEU A 154 -34.92 14.72 -14.76
C LEU A 154 -33.44 14.81 -14.42
N ALA A 155 -32.66 13.81 -14.80
CA ALA A 155 -31.22 13.75 -14.54
C ALA A 155 -30.42 13.61 -15.84
N ALA A 156 -30.83 14.26 -16.93
CA ALA A 156 -30.17 14.13 -18.24
C ALA A 156 -28.67 14.45 -18.25
N SER A 157 -28.20 15.32 -17.34
CA SER A 157 -26.78 15.65 -17.17
C SER A 157 -26.04 14.70 -16.22
N ALA A 158 -26.74 13.81 -15.53
CA ALA A 158 -26.14 12.91 -14.57
C ALA A 158 -25.44 11.75 -15.27
N THR A 159 -24.35 11.31 -14.66
CA THR A 159 -23.54 10.20 -15.16
C THR A 159 -23.19 9.28 -14.02
N GLY A 160 -22.88 8.02 -14.33
CA GLY A 160 -22.38 7.11 -13.34
C GLY A 160 -21.50 6.03 -13.94
N SER A 161 -20.71 5.41 -13.08
CA SER A 161 -19.89 4.25 -13.41
C SER A 161 -20.05 3.23 -12.30
N ALA A 162 -20.31 1.98 -12.67
CA ALA A 162 -20.38 0.87 -11.73
C ALA A 162 -19.27 -0.13 -12.01
N TYR A 163 -18.60 -0.58 -10.95
CA TYR A 163 -17.50 -1.52 -11.01
C TYR A 163 -17.84 -2.73 -10.15
N LEU A 164 -17.77 -3.91 -10.76
CA LEU A 164 -17.88 -5.17 -10.05
C LEU A 164 -16.46 -5.60 -9.65
N LEU A 165 -16.17 -5.54 -8.36
CA LEU A 165 -14.88 -5.88 -7.76
C LEU A 165 -14.96 -7.28 -7.17
N GLN A 166 -13.99 -8.13 -7.48
CA GLN A 166 -13.86 -9.45 -6.89
C GLN A 166 -12.58 -9.51 -6.04
N GLU A 167 -12.75 -9.94 -4.80
CA GLU A 167 -11.69 -10.16 -3.81
C GLU A 167 -11.84 -11.59 -3.29
N GLY A 168 -11.10 -12.54 -3.88
CA GLY A 168 -11.27 -13.97 -3.65
C GLY A 168 -12.68 -14.46 -4.02
N THR A 169 -13.44 -14.91 -3.01
CA THR A 169 -14.84 -15.38 -3.17
C THR A 169 -15.88 -14.28 -3.01
N GLU A 170 -15.46 -13.08 -2.60
CA GLU A 170 -16.36 -11.97 -2.31
C GLU A 170 -16.49 -11.06 -3.52
N THR A 171 -17.71 -10.65 -3.83
CA THR A 171 -18.00 -9.74 -4.93
C THR A 171 -18.69 -8.49 -4.40
N SER A 172 -18.17 -7.32 -4.74
CA SER A 172 -18.71 -6.02 -4.35
C SER A 172 -18.98 -5.18 -5.59
N LEU A 173 -20.13 -4.51 -5.60
CA LEU A 173 -20.49 -3.53 -6.63
C LEU A 173 -20.27 -2.13 -6.07
N VAL A 174 -19.40 -1.36 -6.71
CA VAL A 174 -19.12 0.04 -6.39
C VAL A 174 -19.72 0.91 -7.48
N ILE A 175 -20.62 1.82 -7.13
CA ILE A 175 -21.26 2.74 -8.07
C ILE A 175 -20.88 4.17 -7.68
N ALA A 176 -20.21 4.86 -8.59
CA ALA A 176 -19.93 6.28 -8.50
C ALA A 176 -20.90 7.05 -9.40
N LEU A 177 -21.51 8.10 -8.87
CA LEU A 177 -22.48 8.96 -9.55
C LEU A 177 -21.98 10.39 -9.53
N ASN A 178 -22.20 11.12 -10.62
CA ASN A 178 -21.79 12.52 -10.78
C ASN A 178 -22.93 13.32 -11.40
N ASN A 179 -22.97 14.63 -11.10
CA ASN A 179 -23.95 15.57 -11.63
C ASN A 179 -25.42 15.17 -11.37
N MET A 180 -25.66 14.50 -10.25
CA MET A 180 -26.99 14.13 -9.79
C MET A 180 -27.75 15.38 -9.31
N PRO A 181 -29.03 15.56 -9.67
CA PRO A 181 -29.86 16.60 -9.08
C PRO A 181 -29.94 16.47 -7.55
N ILE A 182 -29.84 17.59 -6.85
CA ILE A 182 -29.91 17.64 -5.38
C ILE A 182 -31.32 17.22 -4.93
N THR A 183 -31.37 16.26 -4.01
CA THR A 183 -32.64 15.76 -3.46
C THR A 183 -33.26 16.77 -2.48
N LYS A 184 -34.59 16.76 -2.36
CA LYS A 184 -35.33 17.67 -1.46
C LYS A 184 -36.05 16.91 -0.36
N GLY A 185 -35.96 17.42 0.86
CA GLY A 185 -36.67 16.84 2.01
C GLY A 185 -36.20 15.42 2.29
N ASN A 186 -37.08 14.44 2.05
CA ASN A 186 -36.84 13.02 2.34
C ASN A 186 -36.56 12.18 1.07
N GLU A 187 -36.37 12.86 -0.06
CA GLU A 187 -36.03 12.22 -1.33
C GLU A 187 -34.62 11.60 -1.27
N VAL A 188 -34.50 10.39 -1.82
CA VAL A 188 -33.22 9.70 -1.96
C VAL A 188 -33.11 9.03 -3.33
N TYR A 189 -31.90 8.82 -3.81
CA TYR A 189 -31.68 7.93 -4.95
C TYR A 189 -31.56 6.51 -4.47
N GLN A 190 -32.30 5.60 -5.09
CA GLN A 190 -32.25 4.17 -4.80
C GLN A 190 -31.71 3.40 -5.98
N VAL A 191 -30.76 2.51 -5.70
CA VAL A 191 -30.16 1.63 -6.69
C VAL A 191 -30.90 0.31 -6.72
N TRP A 192 -31.21 -0.15 -7.92
CA TRP A 192 -31.87 -1.42 -8.21
C TRP A 192 -30.99 -2.29 -9.09
N LEU A 193 -30.79 -3.53 -8.68
CA LEU A 193 -30.22 -4.58 -9.52
C LEU A 193 -31.36 -5.35 -10.19
N LEU A 194 -31.28 -5.51 -11.50
CA LEU A 194 -32.30 -6.17 -12.30
C LEU A 194 -31.86 -7.58 -12.65
N LYS A 195 -32.69 -8.57 -12.34
CA LYS A 195 -32.46 -9.98 -12.69
C LYS A 195 -33.76 -10.64 -13.11
N ASN A 196 -33.87 -11.14 -14.34
CA ASN A 196 -35.10 -11.78 -14.85
C ASN A 196 -36.36 -10.92 -14.62
N GLY A 197 -36.25 -9.60 -14.76
CA GLY A 197 -37.35 -8.65 -14.51
C GLY A 197 -37.65 -8.34 -13.04
N ASN A 198 -37.04 -9.05 -12.08
CA ASN A 198 -37.14 -8.72 -10.66
C ASN A 198 -36.13 -7.63 -10.30
N ARG A 199 -36.54 -6.71 -9.42
CA ARG A 199 -35.69 -5.62 -8.92
C ARG A 199 -35.33 -5.87 -7.47
N GLN A 200 -34.05 -5.84 -7.17
CA GLN A 200 -33.53 -5.91 -5.81
C GLN A 200 -32.86 -4.60 -5.43
N SER A 201 -33.18 -4.07 -4.25
CA SER A 201 -32.51 -2.87 -3.74
C SER A 201 -31.04 -3.17 -3.40
N ALA A 202 -30.13 -2.38 -3.98
CA ALA A 202 -28.70 -2.37 -3.65
C ALA A 202 -28.30 -1.17 -2.76
N GLY A 203 -29.30 -0.50 -2.18
CA GLY A 203 -29.13 0.58 -1.22
C GLY A 203 -29.54 1.95 -1.74
N THR A 204 -29.46 2.94 -0.86
CA THR A 204 -29.90 4.31 -1.10
C THR A 204 -28.78 5.30 -0.82
N LEU A 205 -28.81 6.43 -1.52
CA LEU A 205 -27.82 7.50 -1.38
C LEU A 205 -28.47 8.87 -1.56
N ILE A 206 -27.90 9.85 -0.87
CA ILE A 206 -28.17 11.27 -1.05
C ILE A 206 -26.88 11.87 -1.63
N PRO A 207 -26.91 12.52 -2.80
CA PRO A 207 -25.72 13.12 -3.37
C PRO A 207 -25.26 14.31 -2.52
N ASP A 208 -23.97 14.61 -2.59
CA ASP A 208 -23.40 15.79 -1.96
C ASP A 208 -23.83 17.10 -2.67
N GLN A 209 -23.32 18.24 -2.18
CA GLN A 209 -23.63 19.56 -2.74
C GLN A 209 -23.19 19.72 -4.21
N ASN A 210 -22.25 18.90 -4.68
CA ASN A 210 -21.79 18.88 -6.07
C ASN A 210 -22.54 17.85 -6.93
N GLY A 211 -23.56 17.19 -6.38
CA GLY A 211 -24.30 16.14 -7.07
C GLY A 211 -23.51 14.83 -7.23
N SER A 212 -22.48 14.61 -6.40
CA SER A 212 -21.67 13.39 -6.43
C SER A 212 -22.16 12.39 -5.37
N GLY A 213 -22.05 11.10 -5.66
CA GLY A 213 -22.45 10.04 -4.73
C GLY A 213 -21.68 8.75 -4.97
N LEU A 214 -21.40 8.02 -3.89
CA LEU A 214 -20.74 6.72 -3.94
C LEU A 214 -21.53 5.71 -3.12
N ILE A 215 -21.78 4.53 -3.69
CA ILE A 215 -22.40 3.42 -2.98
C ILE A 215 -21.64 2.13 -3.25
N THR A 216 -21.45 1.35 -2.18
CA THR A 216 -20.82 0.03 -2.24
C THR A 216 -21.81 -1.00 -1.72
N TYR A 217 -22.10 -2.02 -2.52
CA TYR A 217 -23.00 -3.10 -2.17
C TYR A 217 -22.28 -4.44 -2.29
N ARG A 218 -22.29 -5.23 -1.21
CA ARG A 218 -21.73 -6.59 -1.23
C ARG A 218 -22.77 -7.55 -1.78
N LEU A 219 -22.42 -8.26 -2.84
CA LEU A 219 -23.29 -9.24 -3.45
C LEU A 219 -23.25 -10.55 -2.65
N PRO A 220 -24.40 -11.24 -2.51
CA PRO A 220 -24.39 -12.62 -2.07
C PRO A 220 -23.54 -13.50 -3.01
N PRO A 221 -22.98 -14.61 -2.52
CA PRO A 221 -22.26 -15.56 -3.37
C PRO A 221 -23.13 -16.00 -4.56
N GLU A 222 -22.52 -16.10 -5.74
CA GLU A 222 -23.18 -16.54 -6.98
C GLU A 222 -24.35 -15.64 -7.46
N TYR A 223 -24.47 -14.42 -6.92
CA TYR A 223 -25.51 -13.49 -7.35
C TYR A 223 -25.14 -12.80 -8.67
N SER A 224 -25.90 -13.09 -9.72
CA SER A 224 -25.86 -12.39 -11.01
C SER A 224 -27.03 -11.42 -11.21
N PHE A 225 -26.78 -10.33 -11.92
CA PHE A 225 -27.77 -9.37 -12.41
C PHE A 225 -27.41 -8.95 -13.84
N GLU A 226 -28.39 -8.45 -14.59
CA GLU A 226 -28.24 -8.05 -16.00
C GLU A 226 -28.01 -6.55 -16.12
N ASP A 227 -28.81 -5.77 -15.39
CA ASP A 227 -28.86 -4.31 -15.50
C ASP A 227 -28.88 -3.62 -14.14
N ILE A 228 -28.50 -2.35 -14.15
CA ILE A 228 -28.57 -1.46 -12.99
C ILE A 228 -29.53 -0.32 -13.32
N GLY A 229 -30.46 -0.04 -12.42
CA GLY A 229 -31.37 1.10 -12.52
C GLY A 229 -31.31 1.97 -11.28
N ILE A 230 -31.42 3.28 -11.45
CA ILE A 230 -31.48 4.23 -10.34
C ILE A 230 -32.76 5.05 -10.46
N THR A 231 -33.48 5.19 -9.35
CA THR A 231 -34.72 5.96 -9.26
C THR A 231 -34.62 7.03 -8.18
N LEU A 232 -35.35 8.14 -8.36
CA LEU A 232 -35.54 9.16 -7.33
C LEU A 232 -36.77 8.80 -6.49
N GLU A 233 -36.56 8.31 -5.28
CA GLU A 233 -37.59 7.80 -4.39
C GLU A 233 -38.00 8.84 -3.34
N PRO A 234 -39.29 8.91 -2.96
CA PRO A 234 -39.77 9.87 -1.96
C PRO A 234 -39.39 9.51 -0.52
N ASN A 235 -38.94 8.27 -0.28
CA ASN A 235 -38.50 7.80 1.03
C ASN A 235 -37.40 6.72 0.87
N PRO A 236 -36.56 6.52 1.90
CA PRO A 236 -35.39 5.63 1.81
C PRO A 236 -35.66 4.14 2.03
N PHE A 237 -36.88 3.72 2.37
CA PHE A 237 -37.20 2.35 2.78
C PHE A 237 -38.13 1.64 1.80
N ASN A 238 -38.07 2.01 0.53
CA ASN A 238 -38.91 1.42 -0.49
C ASN A 238 -38.46 -0.01 -0.84
N THR A 239 -39.40 -0.96 -0.77
CA THR A 239 -39.20 -2.36 -1.18
C THR A 239 -39.41 -2.56 -2.69
N GLN A 240 -40.07 -1.60 -3.34
CA GLN A 240 -40.27 -1.54 -4.79
C GLN A 240 -40.11 -0.09 -5.26
N PRO A 241 -39.69 0.14 -6.50
CA PRO A 241 -39.51 1.49 -7.04
C PRO A 241 -40.87 2.19 -7.16
N GLN A 242 -41.02 3.31 -6.45
CA GLN A 242 -42.18 4.19 -6.52
C GLN A 242 -41.83 5.50 -7.26
N GLY A 243 -40.53 5.78 -7.34
CA GLY A 243 -39.94 6.93 -7.98
C GLY A 243 -39.79 6.83 -9.49
N GLN A 244 -39.40 7.95 -10.10
CA GLN A 244 -39.07 7.99 -11.52
C GLN A 244 -37.64 7.49 -11.76
N LYS A 245 -37.44 6.76 -12.86
CA LYS A 245 -36.09 6.33 -13.29
C LYS A 245 -35.28 7.56 -13.70
N VAL A 246 -34.07 7.65 -13.18
CA VAL A 246 -33.14 8.75 -13.44
C VAL A 246 -31.87 8.29 -14.16
N LEU A 247 -31.33 7.12 -13.82
CA LEU A 247 -30.19 6.52 -14.52
C LEU A 247 -30.43 5.04 -14.78
N GLY A 248 -29.73 4.50 -15.76
CA GLY A 248 -29.56 3.06 -15.91
C GLY A 248 -28.43 2.71 -16.86
N THR A 249 -28.13 1.42 -16.91
CA THR A 249 -27.35 0.79 -17.98
C THR A 249 -28.13 0.74 -19.28
#